data_AF-A0A8D2PBB2-F1
#
_entry.id   AF-A0A8D2PBB2-F1
#
_cell.length_a   1.000
_cell.length_b   1.000
_cell.length_c   1.000
_cell.angle_alpha   90.00
_cell.angle_beta   90.00
_cell.angle_gamma   90.00
#
_symmetry.space_group_name_H-M   'P 1'
#
loop_
_entity.id
_entity.type
_entity.pdbx_description
1 polymer ?
#
loop_
_entity_poly.entity_id
_entity_poly.type
_entity_poly.pdbx_seq_one_letter_code
_entity_poly.pdbx_strand_id
1 'polypeptide(L)'
;MAAQPVGRQKPFHVVSPVLESLPLSKVVGIKVFMKLENVQPSGSFKIRGIGHHCQAAAKKGCRHFVCSSGGNAGLAAAFAARELGLPITVVVPSSSGPTPVRKLQDLGATVEVYGKVWDDANSRAQELAKTEGWVNIHPFDHPLVWEGHSSLVRELKDSLEAKPGVIVVAVGGGGLLAGVVAGLHQVGWQDVPIIAAETLFGLPLPTAISKRSVSD
;
A
#
# COMPACT_ATOMS: atom_id res chain seq x y z
N MET A 1 -11.10 -7.67 -30.91
CA MET A 1 -11.34 -6.31 -30.37
C MET A 1 -9.99 -5.62 -30.27
N ALA A 2 -9.83 -4.48 -30.91
CA ALA A 2 -8.54 -3.80 -31.03
C ALA A 2 -8.05 -3.27 -29.67
N ALA A 3 -6.81 -3.60 -29.31
CA ALA A 3 -6.14 -3.03 -28.15
C ALA A 3 -6.00 -1.51 -28.34
N GLN A 4 -6.52 -0.73 -27.39
CA GLN A 4 -6.35 0.72 -27.38
C GLN A 4 -4.86 1.11 -27.23
N PRO A 5 -4.44 2.25 -27.81
CA PRO A 5 -3.05 2.70 -27.73
C PRO A 5 -2.68 3.01 -26.27
N VAL A 6 -1.45 2.65 -25.88
CA VAL A 6 -0.92 2.79 -24.51
C VAL A 6 -0.59 4.27 -24.22
N GLY A 7 -1.64 5.07 -24.03
CA GLY A 7 -1.53 6.35 -23.32
C GLY A 7 -1.10 6.09 -21.87
N ARG A 8 -0.44 7.07 -21.24
CA ARG A 8 -0.03 7.01 -19.83
C ARG A 8 -1.28 6.74 -18.98
N GLN A 9 -1.48 5.48 -18.59
CA GLN A 9 -2.67 5.04 -17.87
C GLN A 9 -2.77 5.83 -16.56
N LYS A 10 -3.91 6.47 -16.31
CA LYS A 10 -4.14 7.26 -15.10
C LYS A 10 -3.96 6.35 -13.87
N PRO A 11 -3.25 6.79 -12.82
CA PRO A 11 -3.15 6.01 -11.60
C PRO A 11 -4.54 5.84 -10.95
N PHE A 12 -4.74 4.72 -10.24
CA PHE A 12 -5.99 4.46 -9.51
C PHE A 12 -6.12 5.25 -8.21
N HIS A 13 -5.01 5.76 -7.67
CA HIS A 13 -5.07 6.68 -6.54
C HIS A 13 -5.50 8.08 -7.00
N VAL A 14 -6.08 8.83 -6.07
CA VAL A 14 -6.36 10.25 -6.25
C VAL A 14 -5.34 11.09 -5.50
N VAL A 15 -5.23 12.36 -5.87
CA VAL A 15 -4.51 13.35 -5.07
C VAL A 15 -5.33 13.62 -3.82
N SER A 16 -4.90 13.09 -2.69
CA SER A 16 -5.61 13.26 -1.42
C SER A 16 -5.33 14.65 -0.82
N PRO A 17 -6.27 15.25 -0.07
CA PRO A 17 -6.05 16.54 0.55
C PRO A 17 -4.90 16.54 1.57
N VAL A 18 -4.24 17.69 1.69
CA VAL A 18 -3.34 18.03 2.79
C VAL A 18 -4.00 19.12 3.61
N LEU A 19 -4.36 18.84 4.85
CA LEU A 19 -5.05 19.79 5.72
C LEU A 19 -4.22 20.09 6.96
N GLU A 20 -4.13 21.37 7.34
CA GLU A 20 -3.62 21.73 8.65
C GLU A 20 -4.61 21.30 9.74
N SER A 21 -4.11 20.61 10.76
CA SER A 21 -4.87 20.27 11.95
C SER A 21 -4.62 21.33 13.02
N LEU A 22 -5.54 22.28 13.18
CA LEU A 22 -5.45 23.30 14.23
C LEU A 22 -5.35 22.69 15.65
N PRO A 23 -6.13 21.63 16.00
CA PRO A 23 -6.01 21.01 17.32
C PRO A 23 -4.63 20.38 17.55
N LEU A 24 -4.11 19.61 16.59
CA LEU A 24 -2.77 19.01 16.74
C LEU A 24 -1.68 20.06 16.76
N SER A 25 -1.81 21.10 15.94
CA SER A 25 -0.84 22.19 15.91
C SER A 25 -0.76 22.90 17.25
N LYS A 26 -1.90 23.11 17.91
CA LYS A 26 -1.95 23.66 19.27
C LYS A 26 -1.30 22.75 20.33
N VAL A 27 -1.49 21.44 20.22
CA VAL A 27 -0.92 20.47 21.18
C VAL A 27 0.60 20.36 21.05
N VAL A 28 1.11 20.34 19.82
CA VAL A 28 2.56 20.15 19.56
C VAL A 28 3.32 21.49 19.59
N GLY A 29 2.64 22.62 19.39
CA GLY A 29 3.26 23.95 19.34
C GLY A 29 3.91 24.29 17.99
N ILE A 30 3.66 23.51 16.95
CA ILE A 30 4.12 23.71 15.56
C ILE A 30 2.99 23.41 14.58
N LYS A 31 3.08 23.86 13.32
CA LYS A 31 2.08 23.51 12.30
C LYS A 31 2.11 22.01 11.99
N VAL A 32 0.95 21.36 12.07
CA VAL A 32 0.77 19.94 11.78
C VAL A 32 -0.16 19.78 10.58
N PHE A 33 0.35 19.17 9.51
CA PHE A 33 -0.41 18.87 8.31
C PHE A 33 -0.73 17.38 8.23
N MET A 34 -1.95 17.05 7.81
CA MET A 34 -2.44 15.69 7.64
C MET A 34 -2.64 15.39 6.15
N LYS A 35 -1.91 14.40 5.63
CA LYS A 35 -2.15 13.82 4.31
C LYS A 35 -3.28 12.79 4.41
N LEU A 36 -4.46 13.12 3.91
CA LEU A 36 -5.69 12.36 4.16
C LEU A 36 -5.82 11.12 3.27
N GLU A 37 -4.98 10.12 3.49
CA GLU A 37 -5.03 8.87 2.71
C GLU A 37 -6.26 8.00 2.97
N ASN A 38 -7.05 8.32 4.01
CA ASN A 38 -8.33 7.67 4.30
C ASN A 38 -9.43 7.95 3.27
N VAL A 39 -9.27 8.99 2.43
CA VAL A 39 -10.24 9.31 1.36
C VAL A 39 -9.88 8.68 0.01
N GLN A 40 -8.83 7.86 -0.05
CA GLN A 40 -8.47 7.14 -1.28
C GLN A 40 -9.61 6.19 -1.71
N PRO A 41 -9.73 5.85 -3.01
CA PRO A 41 -10.81 5.00 -3.50
C PRO A 41 -10.91 3.62 -2.82
N SER A 42 -9.77 3.06 -2.39
CA SER A 42 -9.73 1.81 -1.63
C SER A 42 -9.78 2.01 -0.10
N GLY A 43 -10.03 3.24 0.37
CA GLY A 43 -10.07 3.62 1.79
C GLY A 43 -8.73 3.81 2.49
N SER A 44 -7.60 3.66 1.80
CA SER A 44 -6.26 3.91 2.38
C SER A 44 -5.19 4.16 1.30
N PHE A 45 -3.98 4.52 1.73
CA PHE A 45 -2.82 4.72 0.86
C PHE A 45 -2.41 3.50 0.02
N LYS A 46 -2.91 2.31 0.37
CA LYS A 46 -2.54 1.03 -0.26
C LYS A 46 -2.76 1.05 -1.77
N ILE A 47 -3.80 1.74 -2.25
CA ILE A 47 -4.09 1.84 -3.70
C ILE A 47 -2.98 2.49 -4.52
N ARG A 48 -2.11 3.32 -3.90
CA ARG A 48 -0.99 3.94 -4.63
C ARG A 48 -0.01 2.89 -5.14
N GLY A 49 0.56 2.13 -4.21
CA GLY A 49 1.55 1.09 -4.48
C GLY A 49 0.94 -0.14 -5.13
N ILE A 50 -0.16 -0.65 -4.57
CA ILE A 50 -0.82 -1.85 -5.07
C ILE A 50 -1.45 -1.60 -6.44
N GLY A 51 -2.10 -0.44 -6.64
CA GLY A 51 -2.65 -0.07 -7.93
C GLY A 51 -1.56 0.01 -9.01
N HIS A 52 -0.41 0.61 -8.71
CA HIS A 52 0.73 0.65 -9.64
C HIS A 52 1.25 -0.75 -9.98
N HIS A 53 1.39 -1.63 -8.98
CA HIS A 53 1.79 -3.02 -9.22
C HIS A 53 0.76 -3.76 -10.09
N CYS A 54 -0.53 -3.66 -9.79
CA CYS A 54 -1.59 -4.28 -10.61
C CYS A 54 -1.58 -3.77 -12.06
N GLN A 55 -1.43 -2.46 -12.27
CA GLN A 55 -1.35 -1.87 -13.61
C GLN A 55 -0.12 -2.38 -14.38
N ALA A 56 1.04 -2.46 -13.73
CA ALA A 56 2.25 -2.99 -14.34
C ALA A 56 2.13 -4.49 -14.66
N ALA A 57 1.52 -5.27 -13.78
CA ALA A 57 1.27 -6.69 -14.00
C ALA A 57 0.28 -6.92 -15.16
N ALA A 58 -0.80 -6.15 -15.24
CA ALA A 58 -1.75 -6.21 -16.36
C ALA A 58 -1.06 -5.91 -17.70
N LYS A 59 -0.19 -4.89 -17.76
CA LYS A 59 0.62 -4.59 -18.96
C LYS A 59 1.55 -5.72 -19.36
N LYS A 60 1.96 -6.57 -18.42
CA LYS A 60 2.79 -7.76 -18.65
C LYS A 60 1.95 -9.03 -18.95
N GLY A 61 0.65 -8.90 -19.16
CA GLY A 61 -0.22 -10.02 -19.50
C GLY A 61 -0.77 -10.81 -18.31
N CYS A 62 -0.85 -10.20 -17.12
CA CYS A 62 -1.56 -10.80 -15.99
C CYS A 62 -3.00 -11.16 -16.38
N ARG A 63 -3.42 -12.39 -16.06
CA ARG A 63 -4.76 -12.92 -16.28
C ARG A 63 -5.57 -13.02 -15.00
N HIS A 64 -4.93 -13.11 -13.84
CA HIS A 64 -5.59 -13.26 -12.54
C HIS A 64 -4.69 -12.76 -11.40
N PHE A 65 -5.25 -12.02 -10.45
CA PHE A 65 -4.51 -11.56 -9.28
C PHE A 65 -4.73 -12.48 -8.08
N VAL A 66 -3.71 -12.64 -7.25
CA VAL A 66 -3.84 -13.32 -5.95
C VAL A 66 -3.32 -12.40 -4.85
N CYS A 67 -3.97 -12.37 -3.69
CA CYS A 67 -3.49 -11.65 -2.53
C CYS A 67 -3.80 -12.45 -1.25
N SER A 68 -2.92 -12.41 -0.26
CA SER A 68 -3.09 -13.08 1.04
C SER A 68 -3.56 -12.15 2.17
N SER A 69 -4.02 -10.94 1.85
CA SER A 69 -4.40 -9.94 2.85
C SER A 69 -5.92 -9.70 2.86
N GLY A 70 -6.59 -10.05 3.96
CA GLY A 70 -7.98 -9.65 4.20
C GLY A 70 -8.18 -8.15 4.50
N GLY A 71 -7.11 -7.39 4.77
CA GLY A 71 -7.20 -5.97 5.15
C GLY A 71 -7.12 -4.98 3.98
N ASN A 72 -6.65 -3.76 4.27
CA ASN A 72 -6.54 -2.66 3.31
C ASN A 72 -5.77 -3.00 2.04
N ALA A 73 -4.78 -3.90 2.10
CA ALA A 73 -4.05 -4.33 0.91
C ALA A 73 -4.91 -5.20 -0.03
N GLY A 74 -5.72 -6.10 0.51
CA GLY A 74 -6.68 -6.88 -0.28
C GLY A 74 -7.75 -6.00 -0.89
N LEU A 75 -8.27 -5.02 -0.13
CA LEU A 75 -9.24 -4.05 -0.65
C LEU A 75 -8.67 -3.21 -1.80
N ALA A 76 -7.41 -2.77 -1.68
CA ALA A 76 -6.73 -2.06 -2.76
C ALA A 76 -6.48 -2.95 -3.99
N ALA A 77 -6.09 -4.21 -3.80
CA ALA A 77 -5.89 -5.16 -4.88
C ALA A 77 -7.21 -5.49 -5.58
N ALA A 78 -8.28 -5.72 -4.81
CA ALA A 78 -9.62 -6.00 -5.33
C ALA A 78 -10.19 -4.81 -6.10
N PHE A 79 -10.03 -3.59 -5.56
CA PHE A 79 -10.38 -2.38 -6.28
C PHE A 79 -9.62 -2.27 -7.60
N ALA A 80 -8.28 -2.42 -7.59
CA ALA A 80 -7.47 -2.33 -8.79
C ALA A 80 -7.82 -3.41 -9.83
N ALA A 81 -8.09 -4.64 -9.39
CA ALA A 81 -8.51 -5.75 -10.25
C ALA A 81 -9.83 -5.44 -10.95
N ARG A 82 -10.81 -4.91 -10.21
CA ARG A 82 -12.09 -4.45 -10.76
C ARG A 82 -11.92 -3.36 -11.82
N GLU A 83 -11.12 -2.34 -11.55
CA GLU A 83 -10.85 -1.26 -12.51
C GLU A 83 -10.10 -1.75 -13.76
N LEU A 84 -9.35 -2.85 -13.66
CA LEU A 84 -8.65 -3.49 -14.78
C LEU A 84 -9.52 -4.52 -15.52
N GLY A 85 -10.70 -4.86 -15.01
CA GLY A 85 -11.53 -5.94 -15.54
C GLY A 85 -10.87 -7.33 -15.42
N LEU A 86 -9.97 -7.50 -14.44
CA LEU A 86 -9.26 -8.76 -14.20
C LEU A 86 -9.78 -9.43 -12.93
N PRO A 87 -9.88 -10.77 -12.90
CA PRO A 87 -10.29 -11.49 -11.72
C PRO A 87 -9.22 -11.46 -10.61
N ILE A 88 -9.66 -11.62 -9.37
CA ILE A 88 -8.80 -11.68 -8.19
C ILE A 88 -9.31 -12.71 -7.18
N THR A 89 -8.37 -13.48 -6.63
CA THR A 89 -8.59 -14.34 -5.46
C THR A 89 -7.87 -13.76 -4.25
N VAL A 90 -8.61 -13.54 -3.16
CA VAL A 90 -8.04 -13.13 -1.87
C VAL A 90 -8.12 -14.29 -0.90
N VAL A 91 -6.96 -14.80 -0.51
CA VAL A 91 -6.85 -15.89 0.46
C VAL A 91 -6.78 -15.29 1.86
N VAL A 92 -7.65 -15.73 2.74
CA VAL A 92 -7.73 -15.24 4.13
C VAL A 92 -7.75 -16.41 5.11
N PRO A 93 -7.15 -16.28 6.31
CA PRO A 93 -7.27 -17.32 7.32
C PRO A 93 -8.68 -17.38 7.91
N SER A 94 -9.03 -18.53 8.48
CA SER A 94 -10.31 -18.75 9.19
C SER A 94 -10.55 -17.82 10.38
N SER A 95 -9.49 -17.19 10.91
CA SER A 95 -9.55 -16.15 11.94
C SER A 95 -10.04 -14.78 11.41
N SER A 96 -10.22 -14.63 10.10
CA SER A 96 -10.71 -13.39 9.51
C SER A 96 -12.19 -13.19 9.80
N GLY A 97 -12.55 -12.04 10.38
CA GLY A 97 -13.95 -11.70 10.63
C GLY A 97 -14.78 -11.58 9.34
N PRO A 98 -16.12 -11.61 9.44
CA PRO A 98 -17.01 -11.56 8.28
C PRO A 98 -16.99 -10.21 7.55
N THR A 99 -16.69 -9.12 8.26
CA THR A 99 -16.72 -7.76 7.69
C THR A 99 -15.68 -7.54 6.58
N PRO A 100 -14.38 -7.86 6.77
CA PRO A 100 -13.40 -7.80 5.69
C PRO A 100 -13.74 -8.69 4.49
N VAL A 101 -14.23 -9.91 4.72
CA VAL A 101 -14.63 -10.86 3.66
C VAL A 101 -15.72 -10.27 2.80
N ARG A 102 -16.77 -9.73 3.41
CA ARG A 102 -17.89 -9.12 2.68
C ARG A 102 -17.44 -7.94 1.84
N LYS A 103 -16.60 -7.05 2.38
CA LYS A 103 -16.06 -5.90 1.62
C LYS A 103 -15.26 -6.32 0.38
N LEU A 104 -14.53 -7.43 0.45
CA LEU A 104 -13.80 -7.98 -0.69
C LEU A 104 -14.75 -8.55 -1.74
N GLN A 105 -15.77 -9.29 -1.31
CA GLN A 105 -16.81 -9.82 -2.18
C GLN A 105 -17.61 -8.71 -2.87
N ASP A 106 -17.94 -7.63 -2.16
CA ASP A 106 -18.61 -6.44 -2.72
C ASP A 106 -17.75 -5.75 -3.81
N LEU A 107 -16.43 -5.93 -3.79
CA LEU A 107 -15.50 -5.48 -4.83
C LEU A 107 -15.34 -6.48 -5.99
N GLY A 108 -16.04 -7.62 -5.95
CA GLY A 108 -15.98 -8.68 -6.97
C GLY A 108 -14.83 -9.67 -6.77
N ALA A 109 -14.16 -9.66 -5.61
CA ALA A 109 -13.11 -10.63 -5.33
C ALA A 109 -13.68 -12.00 -4.95
N THR A 110 -13.05 -13.06 -5.44
CA THR A 110 -13.25 -14.40 -4.89
C THR A 110 -12.48 -14.50 -3.59
N VAL A 111 -13.14 -14.84 -2.49
CA VAL A 111 -12.47 -14.98 -1.18
C VAL A 111 -12.35 -16.46 -0.85
N GLU A 112 -11.12 -16.94 -0.71
CA GLU A 112 -10.80 -18.31 -0.30
C GLU A 112 -10.39 -18.30 1.17
N VAL A 113 -11.11 -19.05 2.01
CA VAL A 113 -10.73 -19.22 3.41
C VAL A 113 -9.78 -20.41 3.52
N TYR A 114 -8.52 -20.17 3.87
CA TYR A 114 -7.51 -21.21 3.98
C TYR A 114 -6.60 -21.02 5.19
N GLY A 115 -6.44 -22.07 5.99
CA GLY A 115 -5.58 -22.09 7.16
C GLY A 115 -6.14 -21.39 8.39
N LYS A 116 -5.33 -21.34 9.45
CA LYS A 116 -5.69 -20.74 10.76
C LYS A 116 -5.02 -19.40 10.97
N VAL A 117 -3.80 -19.25 10.45
CA VAL A 117 -2.98 -18.05 10.58
C VAL A 117 -2.66 -17.45 9.21
N TRP A 118 -2.19 -16.21 9.20
CA TRP A 118 -1.87 -15.49 7.97
C TRP A 118 -0.81 -16.22 7.12
N ASP A 119 0.19 -16.85 7.74
CA ASP A 119 1.24 -17.58 7.03
C ASP A 119 0.71 -18.74 6.18
N ASP A 120 -0.35 -19.43 6.65
CA ASP A 120 -1.02 -20.49 5.89
C ASP A 120 -1.69 -19.91 4.63
N ALA A 121 -2.46 -18.82 4.80
CA ALA A 121 -3.13 -18.13 3.71
C ALA A 121 -2.13 -17.55 2.70
N ASN A 122 -0.98 -17.07 3.18
CA ASN A 122 0.10 -16.58 2.33
C ASN A 122 0.77 -17.71 1.53
N SER A 123 1.03 -18.84 2.16
CA SER A 123 1.58 -20.03 1.48
C SER A 123 0.64 -20.52 0.37
N ARG A 124 -0.67 -20.53 0.65
CA ARG A 124 -1.71 -20.85 -0.34
C ARG A 124 -1.77 -19.84 -1.48
N ALA A 125 -1.68 -18.54 -1.19
CA ALA A 125 -1.63 -17.51 -2.22
C ALA A 125 -0.40 -17.66 -3.15
N GLN A 126 0.76 -18.00 -2.58
CA GLN A 126 1.98 -18.28 -3.34
C GLN A 126 1.85 -19.53 -4.22
N GLU A 127 1.17 -20.58 -3.72
CA GLU A 127 0.86 -21.77 -4.51
C GLU A 127 -0.02 -21.43 -5.71
N LEU A 128 -1.12 -20.70 -5.50
CA LEU A 128 -2.02 -20.27 -6.57
C LEU A 128 -1.30 -19.42 -7.63
N ALA A 129 -0.35 -18.58 -7.21
CA ALA A 129 0.45 -17.74 -8.09
C ALA A 129 1.44 -18.52 -8.97
N LYS A 130 1.64 -19.82 -8.77
CA LYS A 130 2.38 -20.68 -9.71
C LYS A 130 1.59 -20.99 -10.97
N THR A 131 0.28 -20.75 -10.96
CA THR A 131 -0.58 -20.90 -12.14
C THR A 131 -0.18 -19.88 -13.20
N GLU A 132 -0.07 -20.33 -14.45
CA GLU A 132 0.38 -19.46 -15.53
C GLU A 132 -0.52 -18.22 -15.68
N GLY A 133 0.10 -17.04 -15.73
CA GLY A 133 -0.60 -15.76 -15.84
C GLY A 133 -1.24 -15.27 -14.55
N TRP A 134 -1.06 -15.96 -13.43
CA TRP A 134 -1.48 -15.50 -12.11
C TRP A 134 -0.35 -14.68 -11.47
N VAL A 135 -0.70 -13.56 -10.83
CA VAL A 135 0.28 -12.67 -10.19
C VAL A 135 -0.08 -12.46 -8.73
N ASN A 136 0.86 -12.79 -7.84
CA ASN A 136 0.74 -12.49 -6.42
C ASN A 136 1.00 -11.00 -6.15
N ILE A 137 0.04 -10.33 -5.51
CA ILE A 137 0.11 -8.94 -5.11
C ILE A 137 0.51 -8.89 -3.64
N HIS A 138 1.82 -8.74 -3.42
CA HIS A 138 2.38 -8.64 -2.07
C HIS A 138 1.95 -7.32 -1.40
N PRO A 139 1.55 -7.33 -0.11
CA PRO A 139 0.93 -6.18 0.55
C PRO A 139 1.88 -5.00 0.82
N PHE A 140 3.20 -5.19 0.76
CA PHE A 140 4.17 -4.12 1.05
C PHE A 140 5.57 -4.31 0.43
N ASP A 141 6.13 -5.52 0.48
CA ASP A 141 7.50 -5.82 0.01
C ASP A 141 7.55 -6.07 -1.50
N HIS A 142 7.53 -5.01 -2.29
CA HIS A 142 7.72 -5.08 -3.74
C HIS A 142 8.17 -3.73 -4.30
N PRO A 143 9.19 -3.66 -5.19
CA PRO A 143 9.69 -2.39 -5.73
C PRO A 143 8.61 -1.52 -6.37
N LEU A 144 7.69 -2.11 -7.15
CA LEU A 144 6.56 -1.38 -7.74
C LEU A 144 5.60 -0.83 -6.68
N VAL A 145 5.44 -1.51 -5.54
CA VAL A 145 4.59 -1.00 -4.45
C VAL A 145 5.24 0.26 -3.84
N TRP A 146 6.56 0.25 -3.64
CA TRP A 146 7.29 1.42 -3.14
C TRP A 146 7.27 2.58 -4.14
N GLU A 147 7.48 2.30 -5.43
CA GLU A 147 7.40 3.29 -6.50
C GLU A 147 6.00 3.96 -6.54
N GLY A 148 4.94 3.17 -6.44
CA GLY A 148 3.58 3.73 -6.39
C GLY A 148 3.36 4.57 -5.11
N HIS A 149 3.82 4.10 -3.95
CA HIS A 149 3.74 4.87 -2.70
C HIS A 149 4.54 6.17 -2.73
N SER A 150 5.61 6.26 -3.54
CA SER A 150 6.39 7.50 -3.71
C SER A 150 5.58 8.66 -4.26
N SER A 151 4.45 8.40 -4.94
CA SER A 151 3.55 9.45 -5.44
C SER A 151 2.99 10.33 -4.33
N LEU A 152 2.88 9.82 -3.10
CA LEU A 152 2.46 10.58 -1.93
C LEU A 152 3.37 11.80 -1.68
N VAL A 153 4.69 11.63 -1.79
CA VAL A 153 5.65 12.71 -1.51
C VAL A 153 5.68 13.75 -2.63
N ARG A 154 5.47 13.33 -3.88
CA ARG A 154 5.30 14.26 -5.00
C ARG A 154 4.10 15.19 -4.76
N GLU A 155 2.97 14.61 -4.35
CA GLU A 155 1.79 15.41 -4.00
C GLU A 155 2.03 16.31 -2.79
N LEU A 156 2.82 15.88 -1.80
CA LEU A 156 3.20 16.76 -0.68
C LEU A 156 4.02 17.96 -1.15
N LYS A 157 4.99 17.75 -2.06
CA LYS A 157 5.77 18.85 -2.65
C LYS A 157 4.88 19.84 -3.39
N ASP A 158 3.90 19.35 -4.13
CA ASP A 158 3.00 20.20 -4.90
C ASP A 158 1.98 20.94 -4.01
N SER A 159 1.64 20.38 -2.84
CA SER A 159 0.60 20.92 -1.94
C SER A 159 1.14 21.84 -0.85
N LEU A 160 2.40 21.66 -0.43
CA LEU A 160 3.01 22.44 0.66
C LEU A 160 3.80 23.62 0.10
N GLU A 161 3.64 24.79 0.71
CA GLU A 161 4.41 25.99 0.34
C GLU A 161 5.92 25.84 0.59
N ALA A 162 6.28 25.00 1.57
CA ALA A 162 7.65 24.77 1.96
C ALA A 162 7.87 23.30 2.36
N LYS A 163 9.12 22.87 2.29
CA LYS A 163 9.57 21.55 2.75
C LYS A 163 9.20 21.36 4.23
N PRO A 164 8.59 20.22 4.63
CA PRO A 164 8.27 19.96 6.02
C PRO A 164 9.54 19.73 6.86
N GLY A 165 9.48 20.12 8.14
CA GLY A 165 10.58 19.88 9.08
C GLY A 165 10.69 18.43 9.56
N VAL A 166 9.61 17.66 9.48
CA VAL A 166 9.55 16.24 9.84
C VAL A 166 8.36 15.57 9.16
N ILE A 167 8.49 14.29 8.84
CA ILE A 167 7.39 13.45 8.34
C ILE A 167 7.12 12.32 9.32
N VAL A 168 5.85 12.12 9.69
CA VAL A 168 5.42 11.00 10.54
C VAL A 168 4.73 9.95 9.68
N VAL A 169 5.17 8.70 9.77
CA VAL A 169 4.65 7.59 8.97
C VAL A 169 4.39 6.39 9.87
N ALA A 170 3.18 5.84 9.79
CA ALA A 170 2.89 4.55 10.42
C ALA A 170 3.59 3.41 9.69
N VAL A 171 4.18 2.48 10.43
CA VAL A 171 4.86 1.32 9.87
C VAL A 171 4.19 0.02 10.31
N GLY A 172 3.95 -0.83 9.31
CA GLY A 172 3.67 -2.26 9.50
C GLY A 172 4.81 -3.03 8.84
N GLY A 173 4.58 -3.55 7.63
CA GLY A 173 5.65 -4.19 6.82
C GLY A 173 6.62 -3.23 6.11
N GLY A 174 6.69 -1.95 6.49
CA GLY A 174 7.65 -1.00 5.90
C GLY A 174 7.36 -0.45 4.49
N GLY A 175 6.39 -0.99 3.75
CA GLY A 175 6.15 -0.56 2.35
C GLY A 175 5.81 0.93 2.17
N LEU A 176 5.06 1.54 3.10
CA LEU A 176 4.79 2.99 3.09
C LEU A 176 6.07 3.78 3.36
N LEU A 177 6.84 3.39 4.37
CA LEU A 177 8.11 4.02 4.73
C LEU A 177 9.08 3.98 3.53
N ALA A 178 9.25 2.83 2.90
CA ALA A 178 10.10 2.66 1.72
C ALA A 178 9.66 3.58 0.57
N GLY A 179 8.35 3.68 0.31
CA GLY A 179 7.81 4.59 -0.69
C GLY A 179 8.02 6.06 -0.35
N VAL A 180 7.85 6.45 0.92
CA VAL A 180 8.13 7.83 1.38
C VAL A 180 9.60 8.16 1.22
N VAL A 181 10.52 7.29 1.63
CA VAL A 181 11.97 7.49 1.45
C VAL A 181 12.31 7.66 -0.03
N ALA A 182 11.80 6.76 -0.90
CA ALA A 182 11.99 6.87 -2.35
C ALA A 182 11.44 8.20 -2.91
N GLY A 183 10.26 8.61 -2.42
CA GLY A 183 9.64 9.88 -2.80
C GLY A 183 10.47 11.09 -2.38
N LEU A 184 11.01 11.09 -1.16
CA LEU A 184 11.87 12.16 -0.63
C LEU A 184 13.14 12.31 -1.47
N HIS A 185 13.74 11.18 -1.87
CA HIS A 185 14.87 11.19 -2.79
C HIS A 185 14.52 11.80 -4.14
N GLN A 186 13.37 11.45 -4.71
CA GLN A 186 12.91 11.99 -6.00
C GLN A 186 12.68 13.51 -5.97
N VAL A 187 12.28 14.05 -4.83
CA VAL A 187 11.96 15.48 -4.70
C VAL A 187 13.10 16.35 -4.17
N GLY A 188 14.22 15.77 -3.75
CA GLY A 188 15.36 16.49 -3.16
C GLY A 188 15.17 16.83 -1.69
N TRP A 189 14.43 16.01 -0.93
CA TRP A 189 14.13 16.19 0.49
C TRP A 189 14.76 15.08 1.35
N GLN A 190 15.96 14.62 0.99
CA GLN A 190 16.65 13.53 1.69
C GLN A 190 17.04 13.88 3.13
N ASP A 191 17.10 15.16 3.45
CA ASP A 191 17.43 15.70 4.76
C ASP A 191 16.22 15.82 5.70
N VAL A 192 15.00 15.52 5.22
CA VAL A 192 13.80 15.56 6.06
C VAL A 192 13.75 14.33 6.97
N PRO A 193 13.74 14.50 8.31
CA PRO A 193 13.66 13.39 9.23
C PRO A 193 12.30 12.69 9.15
N ILE A 194 12.31 11.36 9.34
CA ILE A 194 11.10 10.53 9.38
C ILE A 194 10.93 9.94 10.78
N ILE A 195 9.77 10.17 11.38
CA ILE A 195 9.32 9.46 12.58
C ILE A 195 8.50 8.24 12.12
N ALA A 196 9.09 7.06 12.25
CA ALA A 196 8.42 5.78 12.00
C ALA A 196 7.65 5.36 13.25
N ALA A 197 6.31 5.37 13.18
CA ALA A 197 5.43 5.04 14.29
C ALA A 197 4.90 3.61 14.16
N GLU A 198 5.04 2.82 15.22
CA GLU A 198 4.51 1.45 15.32
C GLU A 198 3.75 1.26 16.63
N THR A 199 2.91 0.23 16.69
CA THR A 199 2.26 -0.17 17.94
C THR A 199 3.17 -1.12 18.72
N LEU A 200 3.18 -0.99 20.05
CA LEU A 200 3.99 -1.82 20.96
C LEU A 200 3.68 -3.33 20.91
N PHE A 201 2.63 -3.75 20.19
CA PHE A 201 2.20 -5.16 20.08
C PHE A 201 2.56 -5.82 18.73
N GLY A 202 3.22 -5.11 17.80
CA GLY A 202 3.81 -5.70 16.59
C GLY A 202 5.26 -6.14 16.79
N LEU A 203 5.82 -6.96 15.89
CA LEU A 203 7.27 -7.19 15.83
C LEU A 203 7.95 -5.82 15.60
N PRO A 204 8.74 -5.29 16.55
CA PRO A 204 9.19 -3.89 16.46
C PRO A 204 10.22 -3.70 15.33
N LEU A 205 10.06 -2.69 14.47
CA LEU A 205 11.13 -2.05 13.69
C LEU A 205 12.37 -1.79 14.55
N PRO A 206 12.27 -1.31 15.81
CA PRO A 206 13.41 -1.22 16.71
C PRO A 206 14.20 -2.53 16.83
N THR A 207 13.55 -3.69 16.79
CA THR A 207 14.21 -5.01 16.85
C THR A 207 14.89 -5.37 15.53
N ALA A 208 14.36 -4.93 14.38
CA ALA A 208 15.00 -5.10 13.08
C ALA A 208 16.19 -4.14 12.87
N ILE A 209 16.08 -2.90 13.37
CA ILE A 209 17.13 -1.86 13.33
C ILE A 209 18.25 -2.21 14.32
N SER A 210 17.91 -2.62 15.55
CA SER A 210 18.87 -3.05 16.58
C SER A 210 19.70 -4.26 16.16
N LYS A 211 19.14 -5.18 15.36
CA LYS A 211 19.87 -6.32 14.81
C LYS A 211 20.89 -5.95 13.73
N ARG A 212 20.88 -4.72 13.20
CA ARG A 212 21.85 -4.22 12.22
C ARG A 212 22.95 -3.33 12.81
N SER A 213 22.98 -3.11 14.13
CA SER A 213 23.96 -2.23 14.78
C SER A 213 25.01 -2.97 15.62
N VAL A 214 25.39 -4.20 15.25
CA VAL A 214 26.66 -4.85 15.66
C VAL A 214 27.12 -5.79 14.55
N SER A 215 27.66 -5.22 13.47
CA SER A 215 28.49 -5.92 12.48
C SER A 215 29.27 -4.84 11.73
N ASP A 216 30.20 -4.19 12.45
CA ASP A 216 31.51 -3.68 12.01
C ASP A 216 32.20 -3.02 13.21
#